data_AF-A0A3N5H3E0-F1
#
_entry.id   AF-A0A3N5H3E0-F1
#
_cell.length_a   1.000
_cell.length_b   1.000
_cell.length_c   1.000
_cell.angle_alpha   90.00
_cell.angle_beta   90.00
_cell.angle_gamma   90.00
#
_symmetry.space_group_name_H-M   'P 1'
#
loop_
_entity.id
_entity.type
_entity.pdbx_description
1 polymer ?
#
loop_
_entity_poly.entity_id
_entity_poly.type
_entity_poly.pdbx_seq_one_letter_code
_entity_poly.pdbx_strand_id
1 'polypeptide(L)'
;MRLHDLVLAIAVVAAPVAARATPNFPAAMARDLQLSAPPACTVCHATNAGGTGTVVKPFGKYLLSRGLAPFDEGSLAGALAAAGGERHDTDGDGILDVDALKQELDPNGSSAPTTGLEDPTFGCASTRGGEPTTTLLLALVVLLRLAAGHLSRRRGLERVGESTPGALTSTHEGTASRPGG
;
A
#
# COMPACT_ATOMS: atom_id res chain seq x y z
N MET A 1 2.50 30.16 23.10
CA MET A 1 2.57 28.83 22.48
C MET A 1 4.01 28.39 22.57
N ARG A 2 4.31 27.38 23.40
CA ARG A 2 5.69 27.03 23.75
C ARG A 2 6.26 26.11 22.67
N LEU A 3 7.55 26.22 22.41
CA LEU A 3 8.26 25.45 21.38
C LEU A 3 8.05 23.93 21.51
N HIS A 4 7.77 23.45 22.73
CA HIS A 4 7.44 22.06 23.04
C HIS A 4 6.10 21.58 22.44
N ASP A 5 5.10 22.47 22.29
CA ASP A 5 3.79 22.12 21.70
C ASP A 5 3.90 21.85 20.19
N LEU A 6 4.86 22.50 19.52
CA LEU A 6 5.09 22.32 18.07
C LEU A 6 5.83 21.02 17.76
N VAL A 7 6.74 20.58 18.65
CA VAL A 7 7.53 19.35 18.45
C VAL A 7 6.68 18.09 18.64
N LEU A 8 5.70 18.11 19.55
CA LEU A 8 4.81 16.97 19.77
C LEU A 8 3.78 16.79 18.63
N ALA A 9 3.38 17.87 17.96
CA ALA A 9 2.41 17.82 16.87
C ALA A 9 2.96 17.21 15.57
N ILE A 10 4.29 17.18 15.38
CA ILE A 10 4.92 16.67 14.15
C ILE A 10 5.19 15.16 14.21
N ALA A 11 5.20 14.54 15.41
CA ALA A 11 5.54 13.13 15.57
C ALA A 11 4.41 12.13 15.27
N VAL A 12 3.15 12.58 15.14
CA VAL A 12 1.98 11.67 15.05
C VAL A 12 1.60 11.30 13.60
N VAL A 13 2.11 12.00 12.58
CA VAL A 13 1.64 11.81 11.18
C VAL A 13 2.46 10.76 10.39
N ALA A 14 3.48 10.13 10.99
CA ALA A 14 4.37 9.19 10.31
C ALA A 14 4.16 7.72 10.72
N ALA A 15 2.94 7.31 11.09
CA ALA A 15 2.66 5.88 11.20
C ALA A 15 2.60 5.27 9.78
N PRO A 16 3.52 4.36 9.41
CA PRO A 16 3.45 3.70 8.12
C PRO A 16 2.16 2.89 8.07
N VAL A 17 1.25 3.24 7.16
CA VAL A 17 0.20 2.31 6.74
C VAL A 17 0.95 1.12 6.18
N ALA A 18 0.86 -0.02 6.85
CA ALA A 18 1.44 -1.26 6.34
C ALA A 18 0.85 -1.47 4.95
N ALA A 19 1.68 -1.25 3.91
CA ALA A 19 1.32 -1.60 2.55
C ALA A 19 1.12 -3.12 2.56
N ARG A 20 -0.13 -3.56 2.67
CA ARG A 20 -0.46 -4.97 2.51
C ARG A 20 -0.24 -5.25 1.03
N ALA A 21 0.89 -5.90 0.73
CA ALA A 21 1.14 -6.45 -0.58
C ALA A 21 -0.11 -7.25 -1.00
N THR A 22 -0.46 -7.16 -2.28
CA THR A 22 -1.53 -7.99 -2.83
C THR A 22 -1.30 -9.44 -2.39
N PRO A 23 -2.32 -10.14 -1.89
CA PRO A 23 -2.19 -11.49 -1.37
C PRO A 23 -1.43 -12.41 -2.31
N ASN A 24 -0.38 -13.05 -1.78
CA ASN A 24 0.50 -13.94 -2.53
C ASN A 24 0.13 -15.38 -2.19
N PHE A 25 -0.84 -15.94 -2.93
CA PHE A 25 -1.34 -17.29 -2.69
C PHE A 25 -0.25 -18.37 -2.70
N PRO A 26 0.74 -18.40 -3.62
CA PRO A 26 1.87 -19.30 -3.52
C PRO A 26 2.60 -19.27 -2.16
N ALA A 27 2.89 -18.07 -1.63
CA ALA A 27 3.55 -17.94 -0.35
C ALA A 27 2.64 -18.38 0.82
N ALA A 28 1.34 -18.10 0.74
CA ALA A 28 0.36 -18.57 1.71
C ALA A 28 0.23 -20.10 1.71
N MET A 29 0.16 -20.73 0.53
CA MET A 29 0.15 -22.20 0.39
C MET A 29 1.40 -22.83 1.04
N ALA A 30 2.59 -22.28 0.76
CA ALA A 30 3.83 -22.78 1.37
C ALA A 30 3.82 -22.68 2.89
N ARG A 31 3.36 -21.56 3.43
CA ARG A 31 3.24 -21.35 4.88
C ARG A 31 2.23 -22.31 5.51
N ASP A 32 1.04 -22.41 4.92
CA ASP A 32 -0.09 -23.13 5.52
C ASP A 32 0.09 -24.65 5.44
N LEU A 33 0.74 -25.16 4.40
CA LEU A 33 1.04 -26.59 4.22
C LEU A 33 2.46 -26.98 4.64
N GLN A 34 3.28 -26.02 5.08
CA GLN A 34 4.68 -26.20 5.46
C GLN A 34 5.54 -26.78 4.32
N LEU A 35 5.36 -26.24 3.11
CA LEU A 35 6.13 -26.65 1.92
C LEU A 35 7.55 -26.09 1.99
N SER A 36 8.49 -26.76 1.32
CA SER A 36 9.88 -26.32 1.13
C SER A 36 9.97 -25.02 0.31
N ALA A 37 9.06 -24.85 -0.66
CA ALA A 37 8.98 -23.70 -1.54
C ALA A 37 7.53 -23.38 -1.95
N PRO A 38 7.22 -22.13 -2.35
CA PRO A 38 5.95 -21.76 -2.96
C PRO A 38 5.69 -22.57 -4.25
N PRO A 39 4.49 -23.16 -4.42
CA PRO A 39 4.13 -23.81 -5.68
C PRO A 39 3.94 -22.76 -6.78
N ALA A 40 4.17 -23.16 -8.03
CA ALA A 40 3.92 -22.31 -9.18
C ALA A 40 2.42 -21.99 -9.31
N CYS A 41 2.09 -20.80 -9.85
CA CYS A 41 0.71 -20.42 -10.17
C CYS A 41 0.05 -21.42 -11.13
N THR A 42 0.85 -22.14 -11.92
CA THR A 42 0.39 -23.22 -12.80
C THR A 42 -0.25 -24.38 -12.05
N VAL A 43 -0.17 -24.50 -10.73
CA VAL A 43 -0.95 -25.50 -9.96
C VAL A 43 -2.47 -25.25 -10.07
N CYS A 44 -2.90 -23.99 -10.20
CA CYS A 44 -4.31 -23.62 -10.33
C CYS A 44 -4.67 -23.05 -11.72
N HIS A 45 -3.67 -22.47 -12.41
CA HIS A 45 -3.85 -21.72 -13.64
C HIS A 45 -3.18 -22.42 -14.84
N ALA A 46 -3.53 -21.99 -16.05
CA ALA A 46 -2.83 -22.44 -17.26
C ALA A 46 -1.40 -21.88 -17.36
N THR A 47 -1.14 -20.69 -16.78
CA THR A 47 0.13 -19.98 -16.89
C THR A 47 0.51 -19.30 -15.58
N ASN A 48 1.78 -18.91 -15.45
CA ASN A 48 2.27 -18.19 -14.26
C ASN A 48 1.72 -16.76 -14.12
N ALA A 49 1.11 -16.21 -15.17
CA ALA A 49 0.45 -14.90 -15.08
C ALA A 49 -0.77 -14.93 -14.13
N GLY A 50 -1.43 -16.09 -13.99
CA GLY A 50 -2.52 -16.30 -13.04
C GLY A 50 -3.66 -15.28 -13.19
N GLY A 51 -4.29 -14.93 -12.07
CA GLY A 51 -5.29 -13.85 -12.00
C GLY A 51 -6.72 -14.29 -11.67
N THR A 52 -7.57 -13.31 -11.37
CA THR A 52 -8.99 -13.56 -11.09
C THR A 52 -9.68 -14.13 -12.33
N GLY A 53 -10.44 -15.21 -12.17
CA GLY A 53 -11.19 -15.83 -13.26
C GLY A 53 -10.37 -16.67 -14.24
N THR A 54 -9.06 -16.86 -14.01
CA THR A 54 -8.19 -17.66 -14.89
C THR A 54 -7.87 -19.05 -14.31
N VAL A 55 -8.54 -19.45 -13.22
CA VAL A 55 -8.41 -20.79 -12.63
C VAL A 55 -9.08 -21.79 -13.56
N VAL A 56 -8.28 -22.67 -14.15
CA VAL A 56 -8.75 -23.63 -15.16
C VAL A 56 -8.37 -25.07 -14.86
N LYS A 57 -7.33 -25.28 -14.05
CA LYS A 57 -6.88 -26.61 -13.67
C LYS A 57 -7.84 -27.28 -12.65
N PRO A 58 -7.98 -28.62 -12.69
CA PRO A 58 -8.86 -29.37 -11.80
C PRO A 58 -8.71 -29.03 -10.30
N PHE A 59 -7.49 -29.04 -9.76
CA PHE A 59 -7.22 -28.73 -8.35
C PHE A 59 -7.68 -27.31 -7.98
N GLY A 60 -7.36 -26.32 -8.83
CA GLY A 60 -7.83 -24.96 -8.62
C GLY A 60 -9.35 -24.83 -8.66
N LYS A 61 -10.03 -25.56 -9.55
CA LYS A 61 -11.51 -25.60 -9.60
C LYS A 61 -12.10 -26.25 -8.35
N TYR A 62 -11.45 -27.29 -7.83
CA TYR A 62 -11.85 -27.88 -6.56
C TYR A 62 -11.75 -26.86 -5.42
N LEU A 63 -10.65 -26.11 -5.29
CA LEU A 63 -10.52 -25.08 -4.27
C LEU A 63 -11.59 -23.98 -4.39
N LEU A 64 -11.93 -23.56 -5.61
CA LEU A 64 -13.07 -22.65 -5.85
C LEU A 64 -14.39 -23.23 -5.36
N SER A 65 -14.63 -24.53 -5.58
CA SER A 65 -15.83 -25.22 -5.07
C SER A 65 -15.90 -25.26 -3.54
N ARG A 66 -14.76 -25.09 -2.86
CA ARG A 66 -14.63 -25.00 -1.39
C ARG A 66 -14.60 -23.57 -0.86
N GLY A 67 -14.90 -22.59 -1.70
CA GLY A 67 -15.06 -21.20 -1.28
C GLY A 67 -13.78 -20.37 -1.36
N LEU A 68 -12.76 -20.81 -2.10
CA LEU A 68 -11.62 -19.95 -2.44
C LEU A 68 -12.12 -18.66 -3.12
N ALA A 69 -11.77 -17.53 -2.52
CA ALA A 69 -12.10 -16.19 -3.01
C ALA A 69 -10.84 -15.47 -3.52
N PRO A 70 -10.95 -14.63 -4.57
CA PRO A 70 -9.82 -13.86 -5.06
C PRO A 70 -9.25 -12.94 -3.97
N PHE A 71 -7.93 -12.90 -3.84
CA PHE A 71 -7.22 -12.01 -2.91
C PHE A 71 -7.61 -12.22 -1.42
N ASP A 72 -7.98 -13.43 -1.03
CA ASP A 72 -8.30 -13.77 0.36
C ASP A 72 -7.53 -15.03 0.80
N GLU A 73 -6.42 -14.84 1.53
CA GLU A 73 -5.63 -15.96 2.09
C GLU A 73 -6.42 -16.79 3.11
N GLY A 74 -7.38 -16.19 3.82
CA GLY A 74 -8.22 -16.92 4.77
C GLY A 74 -9.13 -17.90 4.05
N SER A 75 -9.70 -17.50 2.92
CA SER A 75 -10.49 -18.39 2.06
C SER A 75 -9.65 -19.53 1.46
N LEU A 76 -8.39 -19.25 1.12
CA LEU A 76 -7.43 -20.26 0.65
C LEU A 76 -7.12 -21.28 1.76
N ALA A 77 -6.81 -20.81 2.97
CA ALA A 77 -6.56 -21.69 4.11
C ALA A 77 -7.76 -22.60 4.40
N GLY A 78 -8.99 -22.06 4.33
CA GLY A 78 -10.22 -22.83 4.48
C GLY A 78 -10.40 -23.89 3.38
N ALA A 79 -10.15 -23.54 2.13
CA ALA A 79 -10.25 -24.47 1.00
C ALA A 79 -9.18 -25.59 1.08
N LEU A 80 -7.95 -25.27 1.48
CA LEU A 80 -6.88 -26.26 1.70
C LEU A 80 -7.18 -27.19 2.88
N ALA A 81 -7.73 -26.64 3.97
CA ALA A 81 -8.17 -27.46 5.10
C ALA A 81 -9.29 -28.42 4.70
N ALA A 82 -10.23 -27.99 3.84
CA ALA A 82 -11.24 -28.86 3.27
C ALA A 82 -10.62 -29.96 2.39
N ALA A 83 -9.64 -29.63 1.53
CA ALA A 83 -8.90 -30.61 0.73
C ALA A 83 -8.27 -31.71 1.59
N GLY A 84 -7.59 -31.31 2.68
CA GLY A 84 -6.98 -32.25 3.62
C GLY A 84 -8.01 -33.07 4.41
N GLY A 85 -9.08 -32.44 4.89
CA GLY A 85 -10.13 -33.12 5.67
C GLY A 85 -10.96 -34.11 4.85
N GLU A 86 -11.20 -33.80 3.58
CA GLU A 86 -11.95 -34.66 2.65
C GLU A 86 -11.10 -35.74 2.01
N ARG A 87 -9.77 -35.68 2.20
CA ARG A 87 -8.80 -36.55 1.52
C ARG A 87 -9.02 -36.46 0.00
N HIS A 88 -9.05 -35.24 -0.53
CA HIS A 88 -9.25 -35.03 -1.96
C HIS A 88 -8.04 -35.52 -2.77
N ASP A 89 -8.33 -36.16 -3.88
CA ASP A 89 -7.41 -36.72 -4.86
C ASP A 89 -7.96 -36.30 -6.22
N THR A 90 -7.36 -35.25 -6.79
CA THR A 90 -7.88 -34.56 -7.98
C THR A 90 -7.73 -35.40 -9.25
N ASP A 91 -6.65 -36.17 -9.37
CA ASP A 91 -6.31 -36.93 -10.57
C ASP A 91 -6.59 -38.45 -10.44
N GLY A 92 -6.87 -38.92 -9.22
CA GLY A 92 -7.26 -40.29 -8.92
C GLY A 92 -6.07 -41.27 -8.89
N ASP A 93 -4.84 -40.77 -8.69
CA ASP A 93 -3.63 -41.60 -8.67
C ASP A 93 -3.38 -42.29 -7.31
N GLY A 94 -4.20 -41.96 -6.30
CA GLY A 94 -4.12 -42.48 -4.94
C GLY A 94 -3.24 -41.66 -3.99
N ILE A 95 -2.62 -40.58 -4.47
CA ILE A 95 -1.92 -39.58 -3.67
C ILE A 95 -2.87 -38.40 -3.43
N LEU A 96 -3.11 -38.07 -2.16
CA LEU A 96 -3.98 -36.94 -1.83
C LEU A 96 -3.34 -35.63 -2.29
N ASP A 97 -4.12 -34.65 -2.74
CA ASP A 97 -3.61 -33.39 -3.29
C ASP A 97 -2.65 -32.65 -2.34
N VAL A 98 -2.98 -32.64 -1.05
CA VAL A 98 -2.15 -32.02 -0.01
C VAL A 98 -0.84 -32.77 0.18
N ASP A 99 -0.86 -34.09 0.05
CA ASP A 99 0.33 -34.93 0.14
C ASP A 99 1.19 -34.82 -1.12
N ALA A 100 0.58 -34.67 -2.30
CA ALA A 100 1.26 -34.37 -3.55
C ALA A 100 2.03 -33.04 -3.46
N LEU A 101 1.37 -31.97 -2.99
CA LEU A 101 2.02 -30.67 -2.81
C LEU A 101 3.22 -30.72 -1.84
N LYS A 102 3.10 -31.48 -0.74
CA LYS A 102 4.21 -31.68 0.22
C LYS A 102 5.36 -32.49 -0.36
N GLN A 103 5.08 -33.34 -1.36
CA GLN A 103 6.07 -34.11 -2.11
C GLN A 103 6.60 -33.34 -3.33
N GLU A 104 6.27 -32.05 -3.47
CA GLU A 104 6.64 -31.22 -4.62
C GLU A 104 6.10 -31.75 -5.97
N LEU A 105 4.96 -32.45 -5.92
CA LEU A 105 4.23 -32.97 -7.09
C LEU A 105 3.07 -32.04 -7.49
N ASP A 106 2.65 -32.08 -8.76
CA ASP A 106 1.46 -31.37 -9.25
C ASP A 106 0.20 -32.19 -8.86
N PRO A 107 -0.73 -31.65 -8.03
CA PRO A 107 -1.95 -32.36 -7.65
C PRO A 107 -2.92 -32.57 -8.82
N ASN A 108 -2.68 -31.96 -9.98
CA ASN A 108 -3.46 -32.26 -11.20
C ASN A 108 -2.94 -33.48 -11.95
N GLY A 109 -2.00 -34.23 -11.35
CA GLY A 109 -1.30 -35.35 -11.94
C GLY A 109 -0.10 -34.96 -12.77
N SER A 110 0.59 -35.97 -13.31
CA SER A 110 1.85 -35.78 -14.01
C SER A 110 1.71 -34.89 -15.24
N SER A 111 2.04 -33.61 -15.07
CA SER A 111 2.92 -32.90 -15.99
C SER A 111 4.28 -32.84 -15.31
N ALA A 112 5.31 -33.38 -15.97
CA ALA A 112 6.69 -33.51 -15.48
C ALA A 112 7.17 -32.31 -14.64
N PRO A 113 8.10 -32.52 -13.67
CA PRO A 113 8.64 -31.43 -12.88
C PRO A 113 9.12 -30.33 -13.82
N THR A 114 8.59 -29.12 -13.64
CA THR A 114 9.07 -27.94 -14.37
C THR A 114 10.41 -27.54 -13.76
N THR A 115 11.41 -28.39 -13.96
CA THR A 115 12.81 -28.07 -13.75
C THR A 115 13.18 -27.13 -14.88
N GLY A 116 13.20 -25.84 -14.59
CA GLY A 116 13.73 -24.82 -15.50
C GLY A 116 12.66 -23.93 -16.10
N LEU A 117 12.23 -22.95 -15.32
CA LEU A 117 12.19 -21.59 -15.82
C LEU A 117 12.59 -20.68 -14.66
N GLU A 118 13.69 -19.95 -14.87
CA GLU A 118 14.22 -18.91 -14.00
C GLU A 118 13.10 -18.15 -13.29
N ASP A 119 13.12 -18.19 -11.95
CA ASP A 119 12.25 -17.36 -11.13
C ASP A 119 12.52 -15.90 -11.53
N PRO A 120 11.56 -15.15 -12.12
CA PRO A 120 11.80 -13.75 -12.40
C PRO A 120 12.05 -13.08 -11.05
N THR A 121 13.31 -12.73 -10.83
CA THR A 121 13.75 -11.92 -9.70
C THR A 121 13.09 -10.55 -9.85
N PHE A 122 11.86 -10.42 -9.36
CA PHE A 122 11.23 -9.14 -9.11
C PHE A 122 11.83 -8.57 -7.83
N GLY A 123 13.12 -8.24 -7.92
CA GLY A 123 13.78 -7.36 -6.97
C GLY A 123 13.30 -5.95 -7.24
N CYS A 124 12.38 -5.46 -6.40
CA CYS A 124 12.40 -4.04 -6.09
C CYS A 124 13.73 -3.75 -5.39
N ALA A 125 14.77 -3.45 -6.17
CA ALA A 125 15.96 -2.81 -5.66
C ALA A 125 15.56 -1.40 -5.21
N SER A 126 15.13 -1.27 -3.95
CA SER A 126 15.28 0.00 -3.26
C SER A 126 16.77 0.22 -3.16
N THR A 127 17.33 0.90 -4.15
CA THR A 127 18.59 1.57 -3.97
C THR A 127 18.41 2.41 -2.71
N ARG A 128 19.05 2.00 -1.60
CA ARG A 128 19.43 2.97 -0.58
C ARG A 128 20.50 3.84 -1.23
N GLY A 129 20.05 4.70 -2.13
CA GLY A 129 20.77 5.89 -2.53
C GLY A 129 20.83 6.74 -1.28
N GLY A 130 21.88 6.52 -0.49
CA GLY A 130 22.41 7.57 0.35
C GLY A 130 22.92 8.67 -0.57
N GLU A 131 22.02 9.49 -1.10
CA GLU A 131 22.35 10.76 -1.71
C GLU A 131 21.88 11.89 -0.76
N PRO A 132 22.80 12.70 -0.22
CA PRO A 132 22.50 13.80 0.69
C PRO A 132 21.88 15.04 -0.01
N THR A 133 21.29 14.88 -1.20
CA THR A 133 20.77 16.00 -2.00
C THR A 133 19.40 16.50 -1.52
N THR A 134 18.59 15.64 -0.88
CA THR A 134 17.26 16.01 -0.40
C THR A 134 17.27 16.78 0.93
N THR A 135 18.28 16.59 1.78
CA THR A 135 18.43 17.35 3.04
C THR A 135 18.82 18.80 2.76
N LEU A 136 19.61 19.04 1.71
CA LEU A 136 20.06 20.39 1.33
C LEU A 136 18.91 21.23 0.77
N LEU A 137 18.00 20.62 -0.02
CA LEU A 137 16.82 21.30 -0.55
C LEU A 137 15.82 21.65 0.56
N LEU A 138 15.58 20.72 1.50
CA LEU A 138 14.74 20.97 2.67
C LEU A 138 15.35 22.05 3.59
N ALA A 139 16.66 22.02 3.83
CA ALA A 139 17.35 23.05 4.60
C ALA A 139 17.26 24.42 3.91
N LEU A 140 17.40 24.49 2.58
CA LEU A 140 17.25 25.73 1.81
C LEU A 140 15.82 26.30 1.93
N VAL A 141 14.79 25.45 1.80
CA VAL A 141 13.39 25.88 1.95
C VAL A 141 13.11 26.41 3.35
N VAL A 142 13.62 25.74 4.39
CA VAL A 142 13.49 26.20 5.79
C VAL A 142 14.22 27.53 6.00
N LEU A 143 15.45 27.67 5.51
CA LEU A 143 16.23 28.91 5.63
C LEU A 143 15.57 30.08 4.87
N LEU A 144 15.04 29.86 3.67
CA LEU A 144 14.31 30.87 2.91
C LEU A 144 13.03 31.34 3.64
N ARG A 145 12.29 30.42 4.27
CA ARG A 145 11.10 30.75 5.06
C ARG A 145 11.44 31.53 6.32
N LEU A 146 12.53 31.18 7.00
CA LEU A 146 13.03 31.92 8.18
C LEU A 146 13.53 33.32 7.79
N ALA A 147 14.26 33.46 6.70
CA ALA A 147 14.75 34.75 6.19
C ALA A 147 13.59 35.67 5.77
N ALA A 148 12.58 35.15 5.06
CA ALA A 148 11.38 35.91 4.70
C ALA A 148 10.59 36.37 5.93
N GLY A 149 10.47 35.51 6.96
CA GLY A 149 9.84 35.89 8.23
C GLY A 149 10.61 37.01 8.96
N HIS A 150 11.94 36.95 8.99
CA HIS A 150 12.77 37.96 9.64
C HIS A 150 12.72 39.33 8.92
N LEU A 151 12.68 39.33 7.58
CA LEU A 151 12.54 40.56 6.78
C LEU A 151 11.16 41.20 6.98
N SER A 152 10.09 40.40 7.00
CA SER A 152 8.73 40.91 7.25
C SER A 152 8.61 41.53 8.64
N ARG A 153 9.28 40.94 9.65
CA ARG A 153 9.28 41.47 11.02
C ARG A 153 10.03 42.79 11.13
N ARG A 154 11.12 42.98 10.37
CA ARG A 154 11.84 44.26 10.29
C ARG A 154 11.01 45.35 9.61
N ARG A 155 10.29 45.01 8.53
CA ARG A 155 9.39 45.96 7.84
C ARG A 155 8.17 46.36 8.68
N GLY A 156 7.73 45.50 9.60
CA GLY A 156 6.66 45.83 10.54
C GLY A 156 7.05 46.87 11.59
N LEU A 157 8.33 46.94 11.98
CA LEU A 157 8.80 47.91 12.98
C LEU A 157 8.97 49.32 12.42
N GLU A 158 9.20 49.47 11.12
CA GLU A 158 9.30 50.79 10.46
C GLU A 158 7.94 51.48 10.27
N ARG A 159 6.82 50.72 10.27
CA ARG A 159 5.47 51.30 10.10
C ARG A 159 4.79 51.76 11.39
N VAL A 160 5.40 51.54 12.55
CA VAL A 160 4.82 51.93 13.86
C VAL A 160 5.38 53.29 14.34
N GLY A 161 6.31 53.90 13.60
CA GLY A 161 6.92 55.19 13.95
C GLY A 161 6.17 56.45 13.49
N GLU A 162 5.25 56.36 12.52
CA GLU A 162 4.57 57.55 11.97
C GLU A 162 3.08 57.51 12.36
N SER A 163 2.77 57.96 13.57
CA SER A 163 1.39 58.09 14.05
C SER A 163 1.28 59.25 15.04
N THR A 164 0.96 60.46 14.58
CA THR A 164 0.05 61.47 15.20
C THR A 164 0.20 62.87 14.52
N PRO A 165 -0.74 63.84 14.66
CA PRO A 165 -2.19 63.81 14.40
C PRO A 165 -2.73 65.12 13.73
N GLY A 166 -4.02 65.13 13.38
CA GLY A 166 -4.84 66.34 13.17
C GLY A 166 -5.13 66.67 11.69
N ALA A 167 -6.20 67.33 11.30
CA ALA A 167 -7.38 67.86 11.98
C ALA A 167 -8.31 68.38 10.86
N LEU A 168 -9.65 68.19 11.00
CA LEU A 168 -10.73 69.00 10.37
C LEU A 168 -10.81 68.92 8.81
N THR A 169 -11.90 69.11 8.07
CA THR A 169 -13.22 69.78 8.17
C THR A 169 -14.20 69.00 7.22
N SER A 170 -15.48 68.85 7.54
CA SER A 170 -16.64 69.64 7.04
C SER A 170 -17.23 69.25 5.67
N THR A 171 -18.55 68.96 5.71
CA THR A 171 -19.63 69.22 4.72
C THR A 171 -19.57 68.48 3.37
N HIS A 172 -20.61 67.82 2.87
CA HIS A 172 -21.90 68.41 2.50
C HIS A 172 -22.98 67.35 2.17
N GLU A 173 -24.22 67.84 2.18
CA GLU A 173 -25.57 67.26 2.01
C GLU A 173 -25.89 66.39 0.78
N GLY A 174 -27.05 65.70 0.86
CA GLY A 174 -27.90 65.29 -0.28
C GLY A 174 -28.49 63.88 -0.09
N THR A 175 -29.61 63.65 0.61
CA THR A 175 -31.02 63.79 0.14
C THR A 175 -31.23 62.96 -1.15
N ALA A 176 -32.13 61.98 -1.29
CA ALA A 176 -33.45 61.76 -0.71
C ALA A 176 -33.96 60.33 -1.04
N SER A 177 -34.99 59.90 -0.29
CA SER A 177 -36.20 59.19 -0.75
C SER A 177 -36.09 57.85 -1.49
N ARG A 178 -36.93 56.84 -1.26
CA ARG A 178 -37.97 56.46 -0.28
C ARG A 178 -38.32 54.99 -0.64
N PRO A 179 -39.05 54.27 0.22
CA PRO A 179 -39.17 52.82 0.20
C PRO A 179 -40.44 52.34 -0.51
N GLY A 180 -40.56 51.03 -0.61
CA GLY A 180 -41.87 50.39 -0.49
C GLY A 180 -41.96 49.04 -1.15
N GLY A 181 -42.38 48.04 -0.36
CA GLY A 181 -42.97 46.79 -0.85
C GLY A 181 -42.07 45.59 -0.72
#